data_AF-A0A3D0JJV6-F1
#
_entry.id   AF-A0A3D0JJV6-F1
#
_cell.length_a   1.000
_cell.length_b   1.000
_cell.length_c   1.000
_cell.angle_alpha   90.00
_cell.angle_beta   90.00
_cell.angle_gamma   90.00
#
_symmetry.space_group_name_H-M   'P 1'
#
loop_
_entity.id
_entity.type
_entity.pdbx_description
1 polymer ?
#
loop_
_entity_poly.entity_id
_entity_poly.type
_entity_poly.pdbx_seq_one_letter_code
_entity_poly.pdbx_strand_id
1 'polypeptide(L)'
;MLESLKTRLASLGRQSTWAAAGLGACVLYLLGAVLLGIHWSQPPEQRSVDDVLTTTAPADQNVTIGNATVGALIFITETLLEKPGGYLSNDVTPPGLWLDNMPNWEFGALVQARDLARSLRKDLSRSQSQSTEDADLVVAEPALNYDSGKWFPSAESSYQKAVTS
;
A
#
# COMPACT_ATOMS: atom_id res chain seq x y z
N MET A 1 46.87 -39.43 7.90
CA MET A 1 46.94 -37.95 7.98
C MET A 1 46.61 -37.27 6.65
N LEU A 2 47.22 -37.69 5.53
CA LEU A 2 46.94 -37.17 4.17
C LEU A 2 45.51 -37.41 3.65
N GLU A 3 44.90 -38.56 3.97
CA GLU A 3 43.53 -38.88 3.55
C GLU A 3 42.48 -37.96 4.19
N SER A 4 42.65 -37.62 5.48
CA SER A 4 41.80 -36.65 6.21
C SER A 4 41.90 -35.23 5.62
N LEU A 5 43.09 -34.83 5.17
CA LEU A 5 43.32 -33.55 4.49
C LEU A 5 42.65 -33.52 3.11
N LYS A 6 42.72 -34.61 2.34
CA LYS A 6 42.01 -34.73 1.06
C LYS A 6 40.49 -34.69 1.23
N THR A 7 39.94 -35.33 2.26
CA THR A 7 38.49 -35.28 2.53
C THR A 7 38.03 -33.88 2.92
N ARG A 8 38.83 -33.15 3.72
CA ARG A 8 38.53 -31.75 4.08
C ARG A 8 38.66 -30.78 2.90
N LEU A 9 39.62 -31.00 2.00
CA LEU A 9 39.76 -30.23 0.76
C LEU A 9 38.61 -30.51 -0.22
N ALA A 10 38.18 -31.77 -0.34
CA ALA A 10 37.02 -32.14 -1.15
C ALA A 10 35.71 -31.61 -0.57
N SER A 11 35.56 -31.58 0.77
CA SER A 11 34.39 -30.98 1.42
C SER A 11 34.39 -29.46 1.28
N LEU A 12 35.55 -28.79 1.28
CA LEU A 12 35.68 -27.36 0.98
C LEU A 12 35.25 -27.04 -0.46
N GLY A 13 35.60 -27.88 -1.44
CA GLY A 13 35.16 -27.71 -2.84
C GLY A 13 33.64 -27.89 -3.01
N ARG A 14 33.05 -28.89 -2.35
CA ARG A 14 31.59 -29.14 -2.38
C ARG A 14 30.80 -28.15 -1.52
N GLN A 15 31.36 -27.63 -0.43
CA GLN A 15 30.79 -26.57 0.40
C GLN A 15 30.88 -25.20 -0.31
N SER A 16 31.94 -24.98 -1.10
CA SER A 16 32.11 -23.81 -1.97
C SER A 16 31.10 -23.76 -3.12
N THR A 17 30.70 -24.91 -3.70
CA THR A 17 29.68 -24.91 -4.77
C THR A 17 28.29 -24.54 -4.26
N TRP A 18 27.86 -25.01 -3.08
CA TRP A 18 26.57 -24.61 -2.49
C TRP A 18 26.58 -23.15 -2.02
N ALA A 19 27.70 -22.67 -1.48
CA ALA A 19 27.87 -21.26 -1.13
C ALA A 19 27.85 -20.36 -2.38
N ALA A 20 28.54 -20.75 -3.45
CA ALA A 20 28.54 -20.02 -4.73
C ALA A 20 27.16 -20.04 -5.40
N ALA A 21 26.45 -21.17 -5.36
CA ALA A 21 25.08 -21.28 -5.86
C ALA A 21 24.10 -20.40 -5.04
N GLY A 22 24.23 -20.42 -3.71
CA GLY A 22 23.43 -19.55 -2.83
C GLY A 22 23.70 -18.06 -3.05
N LEU A 23 24.98 -17.69 -3.21
CA LEU A 23 25.37 -16.32 -3.55
C LEU A 23 24.82 -15.91 -4.93
N GLY A 24 24.96 -16.77 -5.93
CA GLY A 24 24.42 -16.53 -7.28
C GLY A 24 22.91 -16.36 -7.29
N ALA A 25 22.17 -17.21 -6.56
CA ALA A 25 20.72 -17.08 -6.40
C ALA A 25 20.33 -15.79 -5.67
N CYS A 26 21.06 -15.40 -4.63
CA CYS A 26 20.85 -14.14 -3.92
C CYS A 26 21.09 -12.94 -4.84
N VAL A 27 22.17 -12.92 -5.62
CA VAL A 27 22.46 -11.85 -6.58
C VAL A 27 21.36 -11.77 -7.64
N LEU A 28 20.93 -12.90 -8.21
CA LEU A 28 19.83 -12.92 -9.18
C LEU A 28 18.51 -12.40 -8.58
N TYR A 29 18.19 -12.79 -7.35
CA TYR A 29 17.03 -12.28 -6.62
C TYR A 29 17.13 -10.76 -6.42
N LEU A 30 18.28 -10.24 -5.98
CA LEU A 30 18.46 -8.80 -5.78
C LEU A 30 18.40 -8.02 -7.09
N LEU A 31 18.93 -8.57 -8.19
CA LEU A 31 18.79 -7.98 -9.52
C LEU A 31 17.32 -7.92 -9.96
N GLY A 32 16.57 -8.99 -9.73
CA GLY A 32 15.12 -9.01 -9.98
C GLY A 32 14.36 -8.00 -9.10
N ALA A 33 14.74 -7.90 -7.82
CA ALA A 33 14.18 -6.94 -6.89
C ALA A 33 14.43 -5.50 -7.34
N VAL A 34 15.61 -5.17 -7.87
CA VAL A 34 15.89 -3.83 -8.45
C VAL A 34 14.94 -3.51 -9.61
N LEU A 35 14.72 -4.46 -10.52
CA LEU A 35 13.79 -4.26 -11.65
C LEU A 35 12.35 -4.05 -11.17
N LEU A 36 11.91 -4.83 -10.18
CA LEU A 36 10.60 -4.64 -9.54
C LEU A 36 10.52 -3.30 -8.82
N GLY A 37 11.58 -2.90 -8.12
CA GLY A 37 11.64 -1.62 -7.42
C GLY A 37 11.50 -0.42 -8.35
N ILE A 38 12.10 -0.47 -9.54
CA ILE A 38 11.92 0.55 -10.58
C ILE A 38 10.46 0.62 -11.04
N HIS A 39 9.79 -0.52 -11.18
CA HIS A 39 8.39 -0.59 -11.57
C HIS A 39 7.45 -0.09 -10.46
N TRP A 40 7.72 -0.44 -9.20
CA TRP A 40 6.91 -0.02 -8.04
C TRP A 40 7.15 1.43 -7.62
N SER A 41 8.24 2.05 -8.07
CA SER A 41 8.53 3.47 -7.81
C SER A 41 7.85 4.43 -8.78
N GLN A 42 7.10 3.92 -9.76
CA GLN A 42 6.40 4.78 -10.70
C GLN A 42 5.30 5.57 -9.98
N PRO A 43 5.17 6.87 -10.22
CA PRO A 43 4.11 7.67 -9.61
C PRO A 43 2.74 7.13 -10.05
N PRO A 44 1.75 7.09 -9.15
CA PRO A 44 0.41 6.64 -9.52
C PRO A 44 -0.25 7.55 -10.56
N GLU A 45 -1.23 7.00 -11.27
CA GLU A 45 -1.99 7.71 -12.29
C GLU A 45 -2.73 8.91 -11.66
N GLN A 46 -2.67 10.06 -12.34
CA GLN A 46 -3.46 11.23 -11.99
C GLN A 46 -4.73 11.22 -12.82
N ARG A 47 -5.89 11.30 -12.17
CA ARG A 47 -7.19 11.36 -12.85
C ARG A 47 -7.85 12.71 -12.65
N SER A 48 -8.59 13.16 -13.65
CA SER A 48 -9.45 14.33 -13.51
C SER A 48 -10.61 14.00 -12.57
N VAL A 49 -11.24 15.03 -11.99
CA VAL A 49 -12.41 14.85 -11.13
C VAL A 49 -13.56 14.22 -11.92
N ASP A 50 -13.71 14.58 -13.19
CA ASP A 50 -14.74 14.01 -14.07
C ASP A 50 -14.52 12.50 -14.27
N ASP A 51 -13.28 12.07 -14.49
CA ASP A 51 -12.95 10.65 -14.62
C ASP A 51 -13.24 9.88 -13.33
N VAL A 52 -12.86 10.44 -12.17
CA VAL A 52 -13.15 9.84 -10.86
C VAL A 52 -14.66 9.70 -10.64
N LEU A 53 -15.44 10.71 -11.02
CA LEU A 53 -16.89 10.67 -10.90
C LEU A 53 -17.52 9.62 -11.81
N THR A 54 -16.92 9.28 -12.95
CA THR A 54 -17.45 8.19 -13.80
C THR A 54 -17.46 6.83 -13.10
N THR A 55 -16.54 6.60 -12.14
CA THR A 55 -16.43 5.32 -11.42
C THR A 55 -17.02 5.35 -10.02
N THR A 56 -17.13 6.54 -9.40
CA THR A 56 -17.56 6.68 -8.00
C THR A 56 -18.94 7.32 -7.81
N ALA A 57 -19.49 7.97 -8.83
CA ALA A 57 -20.80 8.60 -8.69
C ALA A 57 -21.92 7.56 -8.59
N PRO A 58 -22.99 7.84 -7.81
CA PRO A 58 -24.16 6.97 -7.77
C PRO A 58 -24.83 6.90 -9.15
N ALA A 59 -25.12 5.70 -9.64
CA ALA A 59 -25.76 5.49 -10.94
C ALA A 59 -27.16 6.14 -11.05
N ASP A 60 -27.88 6.23 -9.93
CA ASP A 60 -29.30 6.59 -9.88
C ASP A 60 -29.57 8.00 -9.32
N GLN A 61 -28.53 8.79 -9.04
CA GLN A 61 -28.69 10.13 -8.44
C GLN A 61 -27.98 11.21 -9.25
N ASN A 62 -28.53 12.42 -9.20
CA ASN A 62 -27.88 13.58 -9.81
C ASN A 62 -26.53 13.82 -9.12
N VAL A 63 -25.47 13.90 -9.91
CA VAL A 63 -24.14 14.22 -9.41
C VAL A 63 -24.18 15.58 -8.71
N THR A 64 -23.82 15.61 -7.44
CA THR A 64 -23.71 16.84 -6.65
C THR A 64 -22.24 17.17 -6.39
N ILE A 65 -21.96 18.41 -5.97
CA ILE A 65 -20.60 18.88 -5.65
C ILE A 65 -19.95 17.99 -4.57
N GLY A 66 -20.73 17.45 -3.63
CA GLY A 66 -20.24 16.54 -2.58
C GLY A 66 -19.67 15.23 -3.14
N ASN A 67 -20.22 14.72 -4.25
CA ASN A 67 -19.76 13.48 -4.88
C ASN A 67 -18.31 13.58 -5.33
N ALA A 68 -17.85 14.76 -5.77
CA ALA A 68 -16.46 14.96 -6.18
C ALA A 68 -15.50 14.78 -5.00
N THR A 69 -15.91 15.21 -3.79
CA THR A 69 -15.08 15.13 -2.59
C THR A 69 -15.01 13.69 -2.06
N VAL A 70 -16.15 13.00 -2.02
CA VAL A 70 -16.21 11.58 -1.62
C VAL A 70 -15.51 10.69 -2.64
N GLY A 71 -15.75 10.93 -3.94
CA GLY A 71 -15.07 10.22 -5.02
C GLY A 71 -13.56 10.40 -4.98
N ALA A 72 -13.06 11.59 -4.66
CA ALA A 72 -11.63 11.81 -4.47
C ALA A 72 -11.07 11.00 -3.27
N LEU A 73 -11.79 10.92 -2.16
CA LEU A 73 -11.39 10.09 -1.01
C LEU A 73 -11.32 8.60 -1.40
N ILE A 74 -12.34 8.09 -2.10
CA ILE A 74 -12.38 6.72 -2.61
C ILE A 74 -11.17 6.48 -3.53
N PHE A 75 -10.99 7.35 -4.52
CA PHE A 75 -9.90 7.25 -5.49
C PHE A 75 -8.51 7.25 -4.85
N ILE A 76 -8.25 8.13 -3.87
CA ILE A 76 -6.96 8.17 -3.16
C ILE A 76 -6.75 6.86 -2.40
N THR A 77 -7.78 6.36 -1.72
CA THR A 77 -7.71 5.13 -0.93
C THR A 77 -7.53 3.90 -1.80
N GLU A 78 -8.23 3.81 -2.93
CA GLU A 78 -8.03 2.77 -3.95
C GLU A 78 -6.63 2.84 -4.55
N THR A 79 -6.15 4.05 -4.89
CA THR A 79 -4.81 4.24 -5.45
C THR A 79 -3.73 3.78 -4.46
N LEU A 80 -3.91 4.01 -3.15
CA LEU A 80 -3.01 3.50 -2.11
C LEU A 80 -2.93 1.97 -2.10
N LEU A 81 -4.04 1.28 -2.39
CA LEU A 81 -4.16 -0.18 -2.35
C LEU A 81 -3.74 -0.84 -3.66
N GLU A 82 -4.07 -0.24 -4.80
CA GLU A 82 -3.99 -0.85 -6.13
C GLU A 82 -2.77 -0.44 -6.94
N LYS A 83 -1.98 0.54 -6.46
CA LYS A 83 -0.76 0.95 -7.16
C LYS A 83 0.21 -0.23 -7.40
N PRO A 84 1.12 -0.12 -8.38
CA PRO A 84 2.11 -1.16 -8.62
C PRO A 84 2.90 -1.51 -7.36
N GLY A 85 2.81 -2.78 -6.93
CA GLY A 85 3.44 -3.27 -5.69
C GLY A 85 2.51 -3.33 -4.48
N GLY A 86 1.28 -2.81 -4.56
CA GLY A 86 0.35 -2.76 -3.43
C GLY A 86 0.81 -1.76 -2.37
N TYR A 87 0.42 -1.94 -1.11
CA TYR A 87 0.88 -1.11 -0.01
C TYR A 87 2.26 -1.57 0.47
N LEU A 88 3.27 -0.70 0.43
CA LEU A 88 4.67 -1.09 0.68
C LEU A 88 5.18 -0.61 2.05
N SER A 89 4.49 0.30 2.73
CA SER A 89 4.94 0.88 4.01
C SER A 89 5.11 -0.15 5.14
N ASN A 90 4.45 -1.30 5.05
CA ASN A 90 4.56 -2.41 6.00
C ASN A 90 5.42 -3.59 5.47
N ASP A 91 6.06 -3.45 4.31
CA ASP A 91 6.92 -4.49 3.74
C ASP A 91 8.23 -4.65 4.51
N VAL A 92 8.64 -5.92 4.68
CA VAL A 92 9.86 -6.30 5.42
C VAL A 92 10.93 -6.93 4.53
N THR A 93 10.72 -6.99 3.22
CA THR A 93 11.65 -7.61 2.26
C THR A 93 11.98 -6.67 1.09
N PRO A 94 13.13 -6.87 0.41
CA PRO A 94 13.40 -6.18 -0.84
C PRO A 94 12.39 -6.57 -1.95
N PRO A 95 11.96 -5.64 -2.81
CA PRO A 95 12.50 -4.29 -2.95
C PRO A 95 11.93 -3.22 -2.00
N GLY A 96 10.82 -3.47 -1.30
CA GLY A 96 10.13 -2.49 -0.45
C GLY A 96 11.05 -1.79 0.55
N LEU A 97 11.96 -2.53 1.19
CA LEU A 97 12.95 -1.98 2.13
C LEU A 97 13.88 -0.90 1.56
N TRP A 98 14.09 -0.85 0.25
CA TRP A 98 15.02 0.08 -0.40
C TRP A 98 14.30 1.22 -1.12
N LEU A 99 12.98 1.14 -1.26
CA LEU A 99 12.17 2.19 -1.86
C LEU A 99 11.83 3.20 -0.77
N ASP A 100 12.43 4.39 -0.83
CA ASP A 100 12.15 5.47 0.11
C ASP A 100 11.01 6.38 -0.38
N ASN A 101 10.98 6.69 -1.67
CA ASN A 101 10.03 7.64 -2.24
C ASN A 101 8.58 7.14 -2.16
N MET A 102 8.35 5.85 -2.45
CA MET A 102 6.99 5.30 -2.52
C MET A 102 6.32 5.19 -1.14
N PRO A 103 6.95 4.63 -0.09
CA PRO A 103 6.37 4.65 1.26
C PRO A 103 6.14 6.06 1.82
N ASN A 104 7.01 7.02 1.51
CA ASN A 104 6.79 8.42 1.90
C ASN A 104 5.59 9.04 1.18
N TRP A 105 5.41 8.74 -0.11
CA TRP A 105 4.22 9.13 -0.85
C TRP A 105 2.95 8.49 -0.26
N GLU A 106 2.99 7.19 0.06
CA GLU A 106 1.89 6.46 0.70
C GLU A 106 1.48 7.11 2.01
N PHE A 107 2.45 7.48 2.85
CA PHE A 107 2.17 8.17 4.11
C PHE A 107 1.46 9.52 3.87
N GLY A 108 1.92 10.30 2.90
CA GLY A 108 1.28 11.58 2.54
C GLY A 108 -0.17 11.42 2.06
N ALA A 109 -0.41 10.48 1.14
CA ALA A 109 -1.74 10.17 0.64
C ALA A 109 -2.66 9.60 1.75
N LEU A 110 -2.12 8.78 2.65
CA LEU A 110 -2.88 8.24 3.78
C LEU A 110 -3.27 9.32 4.79
N VAL A 111 -2.36 10.25 5.11
CA VAL A 111 -2.70 11.41 5.97
C VAL A 111 -3.80 12.26 5.32
N GLN A 112 -3.69 12.53 4.02
CA GLN A 112 -4.74 13.22 3.27
C GLN A 112 -6.10 12.50 3.38
N ALA A 113 -6.13 11.18 3.17
CA ALA A 113 -7.35 10.39 3.28
C ALA A 113 -7.94 10.42 4.70
N ARG A 114 -7.10 10.30 5.74
CA ARG A 114 -7.51 10.35 7.15
C ARG A 114 -8.13 11.69 7.52
N ASP A 115 -7.48 12.78 7.13
CA ASP A 115 -7.97 14.12 7.42
C ASP A 115 -9.29 14.41 6.68
N LEU A 116 -9.37 14.00 5.40
CA LEU A 116 -10.57 14.18 4.59
C LEU A 116 -11.76 13.35 5.13
N ALA A 117 -11.54 12.07 5.46
CA ALA A 117 -12.57 11.21 6.06
C ALA A 117 -13.07 11.77 7.39
N ARG A 118 -12.17 12.31 8.22
CA ARG A 118 -12.52 12.95 9.48
C ARG A 118 -13.35 14.21 9.27
N SER A 119 -12.99 15.08 8.32
CA SER A 119 -13.78 16.27 7.99
C SER A 119 -15.14 15.92 7.41
N LEU A 120 -15.22 14.90 6.54
CA LEU A 120 -16.49 14.38 6.04
C LEU A 120 -17.40 13.94 7.19
N ARG A 121 -16.87 13.13 8.13
CA ARG A 121 -17.63 12.57 9.26
C ARG A 121 -18.08 13.62 10.27
N LYS A 122 -17.19 14.57 10.61
CA LYS A 122 -17.43 15.51 11.72
C LYS A 122 -18.12 16.79 11.29
N ASP A 123 -17.75 17.32 10.12
CA ASP A 123 -18.12 18.69 9.72
C ASP A 123 -19.16 18.69 8.59
N LEU A 124 -19.16 17.69 7.70
CA LEU A 124 -20.01 17.68 6.50
C LEU A 124 -21.24 16.77 6.61
N SER A 125 -21.13 15.62 7.28
CA SER A 125 -22.28 14.70 7.44
C SER A 125 -23.21 15.06 8.61
N ARG A 126 -22.77 15.92 9.52
CA ARG A 126 -23.53 16.31 10.72
C ARG A 126 -24.16 17.69 10.53
N SER A 127 -25.47 17.81 10.75
CA SER A 127 -26.12 19.13 10.90
C SER A 127 -25.94 19.62 12.34
N GLN A 128 -25.73 20.92 12.55
CA GLN A 128 -25.44 21.52 13.87
C GLN A 128 -26.46 21.14 14.99
N SER A 129 -27.69 20.74 14.63
CA SER A 129 -28.73 20.30 15.56
C SER A 129 -29.08 18.81 15.48
N GLN A 130 -28.50 18.05 14.55
CA GLN A 130 -28.71 16.61 14.39
C GLN A 130 -27.40 15.84 14.66
N SER A 131 -27.44 14.97 15.66
CA SER A 131 -26.31 14.12 16.07
C SER A 131 -26.17 12.85 15.24
N THR A 132 -26.95 12.68 14.16
CA THR A 132 -26.88 11.50 13.32
C THR A 132 -25.66 11.59 12.41
N GLU A 133 -24.70 10.69 12.62
CA GLU A 133 -23.54 10.53 11.77
C GLU A 133 -23.89 9.63 10.58
N ASP A 134 -23.17 9.81 9.47
CA ASP A 134 -23.27 8.92 8.32
C ASP A 134 -22.71 7.53 8.67
N ALA A 135 -23.44 6.47 8.32
CA ALA A 135 -23.13 5.11 8.74
C ALA A 135 -21.81 4.60 8.12
N ASP A 136 -21.52 5.01 6.88
CA ASP A 136 -20.34 4.56 6.15
C ASP A 136 -19.11 5.27 6.70
N LEU A 137 -19.22 6.57 6.97
CA LEU A 137 -18.13 7.36 7.58
C LEU A 137 -17.79 6.94 9.02
N VAL A 138 -18.76 6.39 9.77
CA VAL A 138 -18.52 5.79 11.10
C VAL A 138 -17.59 4.59 11.01
N VAL A 139 -17.59 3.87 9.88
CA VAL A 139 -16.72 2.72 9.61
C VAL A 139 -15.42 3.14 8.94
N ALA A 140 -15.49 4.01 7.93
CA ALA A 140 -14.36 4.40 7.10
C ALA A 140 -13.28 5.19 7.87
N GLU A 141 -13.67 6.17 8.70
CA GLU A 141 -12.69 7.00 9.42
C GLU A 141 -11.83 6.18 10.41
N PRO A 142 -12.38 5.30 11.27
CA PRO A 142 -11.56 4.44 12.12
C PRO A 142 -10.70 3.46 11.32
N ALA A 143 -11.20 2.95 10.18
CA ALA A 143 -10.49 1.99 9.36
C ALA A 143 -9.26 2.62 8.66
N LEU A 144 -9.39 3.86 8.16
CA LEU A 144 -8.24 4.63 7.65
C LEU A 144 -7.23 5.00 8.74
N ASN A 145 -7.68 5.15 9.99
CA ASN A 145 -6.82 5.42 11.15
C ASN A 145 -6.16 4.16 11.75
N TYR A 146 -6.30 3.00 11.10
CA TYR A 146 -5.53 1.81 11.46
C TYR A 146 -4.02 2.04 11.29
N ASP A 147 -3.24 1.38 12.13
CA ASP A 147 -1.77 1.47 12.15
C ASP A 147 -1.18 1.03 10.81
N SER A 148 -0.54 1.97 10.12
CA SER A 148 0.06 1.79 8.79
C SER A 148 1.24 0.82 8.80
N GLY A 149 1.92 0.63 9.93
CA GLY A 149 3.09 -0.25 10.01
C GLY A 149 2.75 -1.73 10.22
N LYS A 150 1.46 -2.09 10.33
CA LYS A 150 1.06 -3.45 10.66
C LYS A 150 0.93 -4.33 9.43
N TRP A 151 1.64 -5.46 9.47
CA TRP A 151 1.56 -6.54 8.49
C TRP A 151 0.53 -7.62 8.89
N PHE A 152 0.21 -7.77 10.19
CA PHE A 152 -0.83 -8.68 10.69
C PHE A 152 -1.51 -8.17 11.99
N PRO A 153 -2.85 -8.00 12.03
CA PRO A 153 -3.76 -7.87 10.87
C PRO A 153 -3.27 -6.79 9.90
N SER A 154 -3.50 -6.99 8.60
CA SER A 154 -2.94 -6.12 7.56
C SER A 154 -3.65 -4.76 7.52
N ALA A 155 -2.89 -3.67 7.38
CA ALA A 155 -3.43 -2.32 7.27
C ALA A 155 -4.33 -2.16 6.04
N GLU A 156 -3.97 -2.82 4.95
CA GLU A 156 -4.65 -2.89 3.66
C GLU A 156 -6.07 -3.42 3.81
N SER A 157 -6.28 -4.45 4.64
CA SER A 157 -7.63 -4.97 4.90
C SER A 157 -8.53 -3.94 5.59
N SER A 158 -7.94 -3.05 6.40
CA SER A 158 -8.65 -1.94 7.02
C SER A 158 -8.98 -0.87 5.99
N TYR A 159 -8.02 -0.49 5.14
CA TYR A 159 -8.26 0.53 4.12
C TYR A 159 -9.26 0.05 3.06
N GLN A 160 -9.23 -1.23 2.70
CA GLN A 160 -10.24 -1.82 1.82
C GLN A 160 -11.63 -1.74 2.45
N LYS A 161 -11.74 -2.00 3.75
CA LYS A 161 -13.01 -1.84 4.49
C LYS A 161 -13.55 -0.41 4.42
N ALA A 162 -12.67 0.60 4.41
CA ALA A 162 -13.07 2.00 4.30
C ALA A 162 -13.65 2.36 2.92
N VAL A 163 -13.22 1.68 1.85
CA VAL A 163 -13.74 1.89 0.50
C VAL A 163 -15.06 1.14 0.28
N THR A 164 -15.21 -0.03 0.90
CA THR A 164 -16.38 -0.89 0.71
C THR A 164 -17.53 -0.65 1.69
N SER A 165 -17.32 0.18 2.71
CA SER A 165 -18.31 0.45 3.76
C SER A 165 -19.52 1.19 3.23
#